data_AF-A0A3D3X2X0-F1
#
_entry.id   AF-A0A3D3X2X0-F1
#
_cell.length_a   1.000
_cell.length_b   1.000
_cell.length_c   1.000
_cell.angle_alpha   90.00
_cell.angle_beta   90.00
_cell.angle_gamma   90.00
#
_symmetry.space_group_name_H-M   'P 1'
#
loop_
_entity.id
_entity.type
_entity.pdbx_description
1 polymer ?
#
loop_
_entity_poly.entity_id
_entity_poly.type
_entity_poly.pdbx_seq_one_letter_code
_entity_poly.pdbx_strand_id
1 'polypeptide(L)'
;MLTNQWPKPVLGFCAYSGTGKTTLLSRLIPILDDRGIKVGVIKHAHHEFEMDREGKDSFRFRQAGAGEVLVASSRRWVLLHEN
;
A
#
# COMPACT_ATOMS: atom_id res chain seq x y z
N MET A 1 16.55 -11.29 22.43
CA MET A 1 15.48 -11.32 21.39
C MET A 1 14.92 -9.91 21.29
N LEU A 2 15.13 -9.21 20.18
CA LEU A 2 14.53 -7.89 19.96
C LEU A 2 13.04 -8.11 19.72
N THR A 3 12.21 -7.85 20.72
CA THR A 3 10.78 -7.70 20.50
C THR A 3 10.61 -6.40 19.71
N ASN A 4 10.46 -6.54 18.40
CA ASN A 4 10.26 -5.43 17.49
C ASN A 4 8.84 -4.87 17.79
N GLN A 5 8.68 -4.10 18.86
CA GLN A 5 7.42 -3.47 19.23
C GLN A 5 7.21 -2.26 18.33
N TRP A 6 6.72 -2.52 17.12
CA TRP A 6 6.28 -1.45 16.25
C TRP A 6 4.99 -0.90 16.84
N PRO A 7 4.82 0.42 16.95
CA PRO A 7 3.62 1.03 17.54
C PRO A 7 2.35 0.69 16.77
N LYS A 8 2.47 0.16 15.53
CA LYS A 8 1.39 -0.36 14.70
C LYS A 8 1.77 -1.74 14.15
N PRO A 9 0.82 -2.69 14.05
CA PRO A 9 1.06 -3.96 13.38
C PRO A 9 1.49 -3.78 11.92
N VAL A 10 2.40 -4.64 11.44
CA VAL A 10 2.86 -4.63 10.04
C VAL A 10 2.70 -6.01 9.43
N LEU A 11 2.11 -6.06 8.23
CA LEU A 11 1.93 -7.27 7.43
C LEU A 11 2.54 -7.06 6.03
N GLY A 12 3.47 -7.94 5.66
CA GLY A 12 4.13 -7.90 4.34
C GLY A 12 3.50 -8.88 3.35
N PHE A 13 3.30 -8.44 2.10
CA PHE A 13 2.85 -9.28 0.99
C PHE A 13 3.93 -9.34 -0.10
N CYS A 14 4.51 -10.52 -0.32
CA CYS A 14 5.57 -10.76 -1.29
C CYS A 14 5.20 -11.89 -2.25
N ALA A 15 5.32 -11.64 -3.55
CA ALA A 15 5.10 -12.62 -4.62
C ALA A 15 5.65 -12.06 -5.94
N TYR A 16 5.88 -12.91 -6.95
CA TYR A 16 6.32 -12.48 -8.28
C TYR A 16 5.37 -11.45 -8.92
N SER A 17 5.86 -10.67 -9.88
CA SER A 17 5.01 -9.73 -10.64
C SER A 17 3.87 -10.49 -11.34
N GLY A 18 2.69 -9.88 -11.46
CA GLY A 18 1.54 -10.50 -12.12
C GLY A 18 0.76 -11.53 -11.31
N THR A 19 1.22 -11.93 -10.12
CA THR A 19 0.57 -12.94 -9.26
C THR A 19 -0.71 -12.48 -8.55
N GLY A 20 -1.15 -11.23 -8.75
CA GLY A 20 -2.41 -10.73 -8.19
C GLY A 20 -2.32 -9.99 -6.86
N LYS A 21 -1.13 -9.66 -6.34
CA LYS A 21 -0.95 -8.87 -5.10
C LYS A 21 -1.81 -7.60 -5.06
N THR A 22 -1.75 -6.80 -6.12
CA THR A 22 -2.56 -5.57 -6.22
C THR A 22 -4.04 -5.89 -6.16
N THR A 23 -4.49 -6.93 -6.86
CA THR A 23 -5.91 -7.35 -6.85
C THR A 23 -6.35 -7.83 -5.48
N LEU A 24 -5.52 -8.62 -4.79
CA LEU A 24 -5.79 -9.06 -3.42
C LEU A 24 -5.92 -7.86 -2.48
N LEU A 25 -4.92 -6.97 -2.48
CA LEU A 25 -4.89 -5.83 -1.57
C LEU A 25 -6.04 -4.85 -1.86
N SER A 26 -6.33 -4.53 -3.12
CA SER A 26 -7.47 -3.67 -3.48
C SER A 26 -8.83 -4.24 -3.06
N ARG A 27 -8.95 -5.55 -2.86
CA ARG A 27 -10.17 -6.18 -2.33
C ARG A 27 -10.16 -6.29 -0.80
N LEU A 28 -8.98 -6.46 -0.21
CA LEU A 28 -8.83 -6.61 1.24
C LEU A 28 -9.01 -5.27 1.98
N ILE A 29 -8.43 -4.19 1.46
CA ILE A 29 -8.49 -2.85 2.07
C ILE A 29 -9.93 -2.43 2.40
N PRO A 30 -10.93 -2.48 1.50
CA PRO A 30 -12.28 -2.06 1.83
C PRO A 30 -12.96 -2.97 2.86
N ILE A 31 -12.61 -4.27 2.89
CA ILE A 31 -13.12 -5.21 3.92
C ILE A 31 -12.55 -4.86 5.31
N LEU A 32 -11.29 -4.43 5.37
CA LEU A 32 -10.69 -3.97 6.63
C LEU A 32 -11.30 -2.63 7.07
N ASP A 33 -11.52 -1.73 6.12
CA ASP A 33 -12.13 -0.43 6.38
C ASP A 33 -13.56 -0.56 6.93
N ASP A 34 -14.38 -1.43 6.31
CA ASP A 34 -15.75 -1.76 6.76
C ASP A 34 -15.77 -2.33 8.19
N ARG A 35 -14.66 -2.95 8.63
CA ARG A 35 -14.47 -3.44 10.00
C ARG A 35 -13.86 -2.41 10.95
N GLY A 36 -13.75 -1.16 10.53
CA GLY A 36 -13.15 -0.06 11.32
C GLY A 36 -11.63 -0.12 11.42
N ILE A 37 -10.95 -0.95 10.62
CA ILE A 37 -9.49 -1.07 10.60
C ILE A 37 -8.93 -0.20 9.48
N LYS A 38 -8.47 1.01 9.84
CA LYS A 38 -7.78 1.91 8.90
C LYS A 38 -6.39 1.39 8.57
N VAL A 39 -6.07 1.31 7.29
CA VAL A 39 -4.80 0.78 6.80
C VAL A 39 -4.01 1.83 6.02
N GLY A 40 -2.70 1.87 6.30
CA GLY A 40 -1.72 2.52 5.45
C GLY A 40 -1.03 1.49 4.56
N VAL A 41 -0.68 1.86 3.33
CA VAL A 41 0.01 1.00 2.38
C VAL A 41 1.38 1.56 2.06
N ILE A 42 2.41 0.72 2.18
CA ILE A 42 3.77 1.02 1.73
C ILE A 42 4.08 0.13 0.53
N LYS A 43 4.39 0.75 -0.61
CA LYS A 43 4.80 0.07 -1.83
C LYS A 43 6.24 0.44 -2.19
N HIS A 44 7.08 -0.58 -2.36
CA HIS A 44 8.36 -0.41 -3.03
C HIS A 44 8.16 -0.38 -4.55
N ALA A 45 8.72 0.64 -5.21
CA ALA A 45 8.65 0.82 -6.65
C ALA A 45 10.05 0.71 -7.29
N HIS A 46 10.05 0.31 -8.56
CA HIS A 46 11.26 0.39 -9.40
C HIS A 46 11.73 1.85 -9.54
N HIS A 47 13.03 2.04 -9.84
CA HIS A 47 13.74 3.33 -9.76
C HIS A 47 13.02 4.53 -10.40
N GLU A 48 12.32 4.31 -11.50
CA GLU A 48 11.48 5.30 -12.15
C GLU A 48 10.03 4.84 -12.06
N PHE A 49 9.26 5.47 -11.18
CA PHE A 49 7.82 5.25 -11.11
C PHE A 49 7.10 6.55 -11.42
N GLU A 50 6.24 6.55 -12.43
CA GLU A 50 5.27 7.64 -12.61
C GLU A 50 4.16 7.49 -11.57
N MET A 51 3.83 8.58 -10.89
CA MET A 51 2.77 8.59 -9.89
C MET A 51 1.41 8.80 -10.54
N ASP A 52 0.42 8.16 -9.95
CA ASP A 52 -1.00 8.51 -10.01
C ASP A 52 -1.60 8.68 -11.41
N ARG A 53 -1.48 7.61 -12.19
CA ARG A 53 -2.36 7.37 -13.34
C ARG A 53 -3.36 6.28 -12.98
N GLU A 54 -4.55 6.40 -13.54
CA GLU A 54 -5.59 5.37 -13.44
C GLU A 54 -5.01 3.99 -13.77
N GLY A 55 -5.35 2.99 -12.95
CA GLY A 55 -4.89 1.61 -13.10
C GLY A 55 -3.54 1.26 -12.45
N LYS A 56 -2.74 2.23 -11.97
CA LYS A 56 -1.52 1.94 -11.18
C LYS A 56 -1.87 1.48 -9.76
N ASP A 57 -0.98 0.71 -9.13
CA ASP A 57 -1.23 0.18 -7.77
C ASP A 57 -1.55 1.26 -6.74
N SER A 58 -0.84 2.41 -6.76
CA SER A 58 -1.08 3.51 -5.82
C SER A 58 -2.49 4.08 -5.96
N PHE A 59 -2.93 4.30 -7.20
CA PHE A 59 -4.29 4.73 -7.51
C PHE A 59 -5.32 3.70 -7.01
N ARG A 60 -5.07 2.41 -7.27
CA ARG A 60 -5.97 1.32 -6.87
C ARG A 60 -6.06 1.14 -5.35
N PHE A 61 -4.99 1.38 -4.60
CA PHE A 61 -5.02 1.31 -3.13
C PHE A 61 -5.75 2.50 -2.52
N ARG A 62 -5.51 3.71 -3.05
CA ARG A 62 -6.21 4.92 -2.65
C ARG A 62 -7.72 4.79 -2.89
N GLN A 63 -8.12 4.40 -4.10
CA GLN A 63 -9.54 4.12 -4.41
C GLN A 63 -10.16 3.01 -3.56
N ALA A 64 -9.37 2.05 -3.11
CA ALA A 64 -9.85 0.98 -2.25
C ALA A 64 -10.09 1.42 -0.79
N GLY A 65 -9.74 2.65 -0.42
CA GLY A 65 -9.93 3.21 0.92
C GLY A 65 -8.70 3.17 1.82
N ALA A 66 -7.49 3.01 1.26
CA ALA A 66 -6.27 3.18 2.05
C ALA A 66 -6.11 4.65 2.44
N GLY A 67 -6.04 4.93 3.75
CA GLY A 67 -5.95 6.31 4.25
C GLY A 67 -4.60 6.97 3.99
N GLU A 68 -3.54 6.17 3.93
CA GLU A 68 -2.18 6.61 3.58
C GLU A 68 -1.59 5.67 2.53
N VAL A 69 -1.01 6.22 1.46
CA VAL A 69 -0.30 5.43 0.46
C VAL A 69 1.09 6.02 0.23
N LEU A 70 2.11 5.31 0.72
CA LEU A 70 3.52 5.63 0.48
C LEU A 70 4.03 4.78 -0.70
N VAL A 71 4.51 5.45 -1.74
CA VAL A 71 5.26 4.80 -2.82
C VAL A 71 6.71 5.26 -2.74
N ALA A 72 7.63 4.32 -2.53
CA ALA A 72 9.04 4.61 -2.33
C ALA A 72 9.94 3.82 -3.29
N SER A 73 10.93 4.49 -3.85
CA SER A 73 12.03 3.91 -4.62
C SER A 73 13.36 4.37 -4.02
N SER A 74 14.48 3.93 -4.58
CA SER A 74 15.80 4.43 -4.16
C SER A 74 16.07 5.89 -4.54
N ARG A 75 15.30 6.48 -5.47
CA ARG A 75 15.54 7.85 -5.98
C ARG A 75 14.58 8.88 -5.41
N ARG A 76 13.33 8.48 -5.14
CA ARG A 76 12.28 9.35 -4.63
C ARG A 76 11.19 8.54 -3.91
N TRP A 77 10.42 9.24 -3.10
CA TRP A 77 9.22 8.74 -2.46
C TRP A 77 8.10 9.78 -2.55
N VAL A 78 6.85 9.32 -2.48
CA VAL A 78 5.67 10.17 -2.31
C VAL A 78 4.69 9.54 -1.35
N LEU A 79 4.14 10.36 -0.45
CA LEU A 79 3.07 10.02 0.48
C LEU A 79 1.78 10.72 0.04
N LEU A 80 0.71 9.96 -0.09
CA LEU A 80 -0.65 10.42 -0.36
C LEU A 80 -1.50 10.21 0.88
N HIS A 81 -2.23 11.23 1.28
CA HIS A 81 -3.12 11.24 2.44
C HIS A 81 -4.57 11.49 1.98
N GLU A 82 -5.50 10.69 2.49
CA GLU A 82 -6.95 10.84 2.26
C GLU A 82 -7.66 11.11 3.61
N ASN A 83 -8.50 12.15 3.63
CA ASN A 83 -9.30 12.57 4.80
C ASN A 83 -10.65 11.86 4.87
#